data_AF-A0A4T0UU08-F1
#
_entry.id   AF-A0A4T0UU08-F1
#
_cell.length_a   1.000
_cell.length_b   1.000
_cell.length_c   1.000
_cell.angle_alpha   90.00
_cell.angle_beta   90.00
_cell.angle_gamma   90.00
#
_symmetry.space_group_name_H-M   'P 1'
#
loop_
_entity.id
_entity.type
_entity.pdbx_description
1 polymer ?
#
loop_
_entity_poly.entity_id
_entity_poly.type
_entity_poly.pdbx_seq_one_letter_code
_entity_poly.pdbx_strand_id
1 'polypeptide(L)'
;MRVSEPRGEGRQLQGSAYVDDDGSADPALERALAAWGDSSASYPRVLAALAGARLLVPVVAVLGEVEYGEDGLARDKSSDMAAVLMTGSDGRTALLSFSSTATLTAWDPEARPVPVATALAAATAVQEGAAALVVDIAGPSPFVLEGDDLTRIAAGWQPVRLEDGTWGWLGAQSEEAP
;
A
#
# COMPACT_ATOMS: atom_id res chain seq x y z
N MET A 1 -11.49 -49.19 -0.57
CA MET A 1 -10.59 -48.17 -1.15
C MET A 1 -11.29 -46.83 -1.02
N ARG A 2 -10.88 -45.99 -0.06
CA ARG A 2 -11.49 -44.67 0.17
C ARG A 2 -10.76 -43.64 -0.68
N VAL A 3 -11.50 -42.88 -1.47
CA VAL A 3 -11.01 -41.67 -2.15
C VAL A 3 -11.18 -40.53 -1.16
N SER A 4 -10.09 -39.85 -0.83
CA SER A 4 -10.12 -38.59 -0.07
C SER A 4 -9.93 -37.45 -1.06
N GLU A 5 -10.94 -36.59 -1.20
CA GLU A 5 -10.84 -35.34 -1.95
C GLU A 5 -10.12 -34.26 -1.11
N PRO A 6 -9.25 -33.43 -1.70
CA PRO A 6 -8.71 -32.28 -1.00
C PRO A 6 -9.76 -31.16 -0.94
N ARG A 7 -10.11 -30.74 0.27
CA ARG A 7 -10.83 -29.47 0.53
C ARG A 7 -9.88 -28.31 0.24
N GLY A 8 -9.98 -27.74 -0.95
CA GLY A 8 -9.55 -26.37 -1.19
C GLY A 8 -10.62 -25.43 -0.66
N GLU A 9 -10.44 -24.89 0.54
CA GLU A 9 -11.23 -23.75 1.00
C GLU A 9 -10.90 -22.56 0.10
N GLY A 10 -11.80 -22.29 -0.86
CA GLY A 10 -11.73 -21.08 -1.65
C GLY A 10 -11.81 -19.88 -0.71
N ARG A 11 -10.71 -19.12 -0.59
CA ARG A 11 -10.76 -17.76 -0.06
C ARG A 11 -11.73 -16.98 -0.92
N GLN A 12 -12.94 -16.79 -0.41
CA GLN A 12 -13.93 -15.94 -1.04
C GLN A 12 -13.38 -14.52 -1.02
N LEU A 13 -12.94 -14.05 -2.18
CA LEU A 13 -12.54 -12.66 -2.39
C LEU A 13 -13.75 -11.80 -2.05
N GLN A 14 -13.73 -11.17 -0.87
CA GLN A 14 -14.67 -10.09 -0.58
C GLN A 14 -14.43 -9.02 -1.65
N GLY A 15 -15.47 -8.59 -2.35
CA GLY A 15 -15.36 -7.57 -3.39
C GLY A 15 -14.69 -6.31 -2.83
N SER A 16 -13.91 -5.61 -3.67
CA SER A 16 -13.26 -4.36 -3.27
C SER A 16 -14.30 -3.36 -2.74
N ALA A 17 -13.99 -2.66 -1.64
CA ALA A 17 -14.83 -1.59 -1.11
C ALA A 17 -14.91 -0.35 -2.05
N TYR A 18 -14.19 -0.39 -3.17
CA TYR A 18 -13.94 0.72 -4.08
C TYR A 18 -14.43 0.43 -5.51
N VAL A 19 -15.60 -0.20 -5.65
CA VAL A 19 -16.15 -0.59 -6.97
C VAL A 19 -16.33 0.60 -7.91
N ASP A 20 -16.66 1.77 -7.37
CA ASP A 20 -16.91 3.01 -8.13
C ASP A 20 -15.75 4.02 -8.02
N ASP A 21 -14.55 3.58 -7.65
CA ASP A 21 -13.37 4.46 -7.57
C ASP A 21 -12.96 4.93 -8.97
N ASP A 22 -12.99 6.25 -9.18
CA ASP A 22 -12.66 6.90 -10.44
C ASP A 22 -11.16 7.14 -10.64
N GLY A 23 -10.35 6.70 -9.66
CA GLY A 23 -8.89 6.85 -9.66
C GLY A 23 -8.40 8.25 -9.30
N SER A 24 -9.28 9.20 -8.98
CA SER A 24 -8.88 10.53 -8.54
C SER A 24 -8.32 10.52 -7.11
N ALA A 25 -7.42 11.46 -6.80
CA ALA A 25 -6.88 11.59 -5.45
C ALA A 25 -7.95 12.13 -4.49
N ASP A 26 -7.86 11.72 -3.22
CA ASP A 26 -8.63 12.38 -2.16
C ASP A 26 -8.26 13.87 -2.12
N PRO A 27 -9.24 14.81 -2.19
CA PRO A 27 -8.94 16.24 -2.25
C PRO A 27 -8.22 16.81 -1.01
N ALA A 28 -8.34 16.18 0.16
CA ALA A 28 -7.56 16.56 1.34
C ALA A 28 -6.12 16.07 1.22
N LEU A 29 -5.90 14.85 0.74
CA LEU A 29 -4.56 14.32 0.49
C LEU A 29 -3.83 15.12 -0.61
N GLU A 30 -4.49 15.39 -1.74
CA GLU A 30 -3.91 16.17 -2.84
C GLU A 30 -3.41 17.54 -2.35
N ARG A 31 -4.24 18.28 -1.60
CA ARG A 31 -3.85 19.57 -1.01
C ARG A 31 -2.70 19.44 -0.02
N ALA A 32 -2.67 18.38 0.77
CA ALA A 32 -1.60 18.16 1.74
C ALA A 32 -0.27 17.83 1.06
N LEU A 33 -0.26 17.01 0.00
CA LEU A 33 0.92 16.68 -0.79
C LEU A 33 1.44 17.87 -1.60
N ALA A 34 0.55 18.69 -2.18
CA ALA A 34 0.95 19.93 -2.83
C ALA A 34 1.65 20.88 -1.82
N ALA A 35 1.04 21.10 -0.66
CA ALA A 35 1.62 21.92 0.39
C ALA A 35 2.93 21.32 0.96
N TRP A 36 3.07 20.00 0.98
CA TRP A 36 4.32 19.31 1.35
C TRP A 36 5.45 19.62 0.38
N GLY A 37 5.20 19.55 -0.94
CA GLY A 37 6.19 19.90 -1.97
C GLY A 37 6.65 21.35 -1.87
N ASP A 38 5.73 22.26 -1.55
CA ASP A 38 6.03 23.67 -1.33
C ASP A 38 6.60 23.98 0.07
N SER A 39 6.88 22.95 0.89
CA SER A 39 7.39 23.07 2.27
C SER A 39 6.48 23.90 3.21
N SER A 40 5.18 24.00 2.90
CA SER A 40 4.18 24.76 3.65
C SER A 40 3.29 23.88 4.55
N ALA A 41 3.30 22.56 4.36
CA ALA A 41 2.68 21.59 5.26
C ALA A 41 3.71 20.92 6.18
N SER A 42 3.33 20.69 7.43
CA SER A 42 4.09 19.84 8.34
C SER A 42 3.81 18.37 8.09
N TYR A 43 4.79 17.51 8.38
CA TYR A 43 4.66 16.06 8.22
C TYR A 43 3.37 15.46 8.85
N PRO A 44 3.00 15.79 10.12
CA PRO A 44 1.78 15.23 10.72
C PRO A 44 0.48 15.65 10.01
N ARG A 45 0.48 16.82 9.36
CA ARG A 45 -0.67 17.28 8.57
C ARG A 45 -0.87 16.41 7.32
N VAL A 46 0.24 16.05 6.65
CA VAL A 46 0.21 15.14 5.50
C VAL A 46 -0.20 13.74 5.95
N LEU A 47 0.39 13.27 7.05
CA LEU A 47 0.08 11.97 7.63
C LEU A 47 -1.41 11.82 7.99
N ALA A 48 -2.03 12.85 8.56
CA ALA A 48 -3.46 12.84 8.89
C ALA A 48 -4.35 12.77 7.65
N ALA A 49 -4.01 13.52 6.59
CA ALA A 49 -4.74 13.45 5.32
C ALA A 49 -4.56 12.08 4.64
N LEU A 50 -3.33 11.53 4.71
CA LEU A 50 -3.00 10.22 4.17
C LEU A 50 -3.74 9.09 4.90
N ALA A 51 -3.82 9.14 6.23
CA ALA A 51 -4.44 8.10 7.07
C ALA A 51 -5.90 7.81 6.72
N GLY A 52 -6.66 8.83 6.31
CA GLY A 52 -8.06 8.71 5.91
C GLY A 52 -8.28 8.46 4.42
N ALA A 53 -7.22 8.49 3.60
CA ALA A 53 -7.34 8.40 2.16
C ALA A 53 -7.38 6.94 1.65
N ARG A 54 -7.89 6.82 0.43
CA ARG A 54 -7.68 5.65 -0.44
C ARG A 54 -6.33 5.84 -1.16
N LEU A 55 -5.55 4.77 -1.27
CA LEU A 55 -4.31 4.68 -2.06
C LEU A 55 -4.46 3.64 -3.17
N LEU A 56 -3.74 3.81 -4.28
CA LEU A 56 -3.62 2.81 -5.33
C LEU A 56 -2.29 2.09 -5.13
N VAL A 57 -2.34 0.80 -4.80
CA VAL A 57 -1.14 -0.05 -4.83
C VAL A 57 -0.99 -0.59 -6.26
N PRO A 58 0.15 -0.37 -6.92
CA PRO A 58 0.38 -0.90 -8.25
C PRO A 58 0.54 -2.43 -8.17
N VAL A 59 -0.12 -3.15 -9.07
CA VAL A 59 0.19 -4.55 -9.32
C VAL A 59 0.70 -4.74 -10.74
N VAL A 60 1.82 -5.45 -10.86
CA VAL A 60 2.48 -5.76 -12.14
C VAL A 60 2.57 -7.27 -12.31
N ALA A 61 2.63 -7.71 -13.57
CA ALA A 61 2.84 -9.11 -13.87
C ALA A 61 4.30 -9.47 -13.59
N VAL A 62 4.53 -10.41 -12.69
CA VAL A 62 5.83 -11.03 -12.48
C VAL A 62 5.89 -12.29 -13.32
N LEU A 63 6.94 -12.45 -14.13
CA LEU A 63 7.19 -13.73 -14.79
C LEU A 63 7.55 -14.75 -13.70
N GLY A 64 6.74 -15.80 -13.54
CA GLY A 64 7.07 -16.91 -12.65
C GLY A 64 8.36 -17.62 -13.08
N GLU A 65 9.07 -18.20 -12.12
CA GLU A 65 10.22 -19.06 -12.40
C GLU A 65 9.79 -20.28 -13.23
N VAL A 66 10.62 -20.66 -14.21
CA VAL A 66 10.37 -21.85 -15.03
C VAL A 66 10.76 -23.09 -14.22
N GLU A 67 9.78 -23.87 -13.76
CA GLU A 67 10.05 -25.23 -13.29
C GLU A 67 10.31 -26.15 -14.50
N TYR A 68 11.50 -26.73 -14.56
CA TYR A 68 11.80 -27.81 -15.50
C TYR A 68 11.28 -29.12 -14.90
N GLY A 69 10.25 -29.69 -15.52
CA GLY A 69 9.81 -31.05 -15.22
C GLY A 69 10.90 -32.08 -15.56
N GLU A 70 10.84 -33.25 -14.92
CA GLU A 70 11.76 -34.39 -15.14
C GLU A 70 11.76 -34.89 -16.60
N ASP A 71 10.81 -34.43 -17.43
CA ASP A 71 10.65 -34.72 -18.86
C ASP A 71 11.33 -33.69 -19.79
N GLY A 72 11.98 -32.66 -19.25
CA GLY A 72 12.66 -31.61 -20.01
C GLY A 72 11.73 -30.70 -20.82
N LEU A 73 10.42 -30.77 -20.59
CA LEU A 73 9.43 -29.94 -21.26
C LEU A 73 9.20 -28.67 -20.43
N ALA A 74 9.57 -27.51 -20.97
CA ALA A 74 9.19 -26.23 -20.42
C ALA A 74 7.65 -26.07 -20.50
N ARG A 75 6.97 -26.04 -19.35
CA ARG A 75 5.58 -25.60 -19.27
C ARG A 75 5.58 -24.12 -18.88
N ASP A 76 5.09 -23.29 -19.79
CA ASP A 76 5.20 -21.83 -19.69
C ASP A 76 3.97 -21.21 -18.99
N LYS A 77 4.27 -20.23 -18.13
CA LYS A 77 3.49 -19.07 -17.65
C LYS A 77 2.16 -19.28 -16.90
N SER A 78 2.22 -19.36 -15.57
CA SER A 78 1.34 -18.50 -14.78
C SER A 78 2.01 -17.13 -14.62
N SER A 79 1.28 -16.06 -14.92
CA SER A 79 1.69 -14.71 -14.56
C SER A 79 1.10 -14.40 -13.20
N ASP A 80 1.95 -14.31 -12.18
CA ASP A 80 1.52 -13.89 -10.85
C ASP A 80 1.48 -12.37 -10.81
N MET A 81 0.39 -11.82 -10.27
CA MET A 81 0.24 -10.38 -10.06
C MET A 81 0.74 -10.05 -8.65
N ALA A 82 1.76 -9.20 -8.54
CA ALA A 82 2.34 -8.83 -7.25
C ALA A 82 2.29 -7.32 -7.04
N ALA A 83 2.09 -6.92 -5.78
CA ALA A 83 2.32 -5.55 -5.36
C ALA A 83 3.81 -5.21 -5.51
N VAL A 84 4.12 -3.96 -5.87
CA VAL A 84 5.50 -3.57 -6.17
C VAL A 84 6.21 -3.12 -4.90
N LEU A 85 7.27 -3.86 -4.55
CA LEU A 85 8.29 -3.46 -3.58
C LEU A 85 9.48 -2.88 -4.33
N MET A 86 9.92 -1.68 -3.97
CA MET A 86 11.20 -1.13 -4.44
C MET A 86 12.27 -1.35 -3.39
N THR A 87 13.52 -1.50 -3.82
CA THR A 87 14.68 -1.48 -2.92
C THR A 87 15.34 -0.11 -2.96
N GLY A 88 15.43 0.55 -1.81
CA GLY A 88 16.15 1.81 -1.65
C GLY A 88 17.67 1.62 -1.78
N SER A 89 18.41 2.73 -1.92
CA SER A 89 19.88 2.70 -1.97
C SER A 89 20.52 2.16 -0.69
N ASP A 90 19.77 2.16 0.42
CA ASP A 90 20.17 1.60 1.71
C ASP A 90 19.88 0.10 1.83
N GLY A 91 19.36 -0.53 0.77
CA GLY A 91 19.04 -1.96 0.71
C GLY A 91 17.72 -2.35 1.38
N ARG A 92 17.01 -1.41 2.02
CA ARG A 92 15.69 -1.67 2.59
C ARG A 92 14.62 -1.59 1.51
N THR A 93 13.55 -2.36 1.68
CA THR A 93 12.42 -2.34 0.75
C THR A 93 11.35 -1.33 1.18
N ALA A 94 10.62 -0.80 0.21
CA ALA A 94 9.45 0.04 0.42
C ALA A 94 8.31 -0.38 -0.50
N LEU A 95 7.09 -0.44 0.04
CA LEU A 95 5.90 -0.66 -0.77
C LEU A 95 5.55 0.62 -1.54
N LEU A 96 5.33 0.49 -2.86
CA LEU A 96 4.87 1.59 -3.68
C LEU A 96 3.36 1.79 -3.56
N SER A 97 2.95 3.05 -3.56
CA SER A 97 1.55 3.46 -3.60
C SER A 97 1.39 4.82 -4.26
N PHE A 98 0.18 5.10 -4.73
CA PHE A 98 -0.14 6.31 -5.46
C PHE A 98 -1.43 6.94 -4.96
N SER A 99 -1.46 8.26 -4.90
CA SER A 99 -2.66 9.01 -4.57
C SER A 99 -3.68 8.98 -5.71
N SER A 100 -3.25 8.84 -6.97
CA SER A 100 -4.15 8.85 -8.14
C SER A 100 -3.67 7.94 -9.28
N THR A 101 -4.56 7.65 -10.23
CA THR A 101 -4.19 6.97 -11.48
C THR A 101 -3.23 7.80 -12.31
N ALA A 102 -3.29 9.12 -12.24
CA ALA A 102 -2.38 10.00 -12.97
C ALA A 102 -0.92 9.85 -12.48
N THR A 103 -0.71 9.86 -11.16
CA THR A 103 0.64 9.67 -10.58
C THR A 103 1.16 8.25 -10.76
N LEU A 104 0.27 7.24 -10.70
CA LEU A 104 0.61 5.85 -11.03
C LEU A 104 1.02 5.71 -12.50
N THR A 105 0.23 6.25 -13.43
CA THR A 105 0.51 6.16 -14.88
C THR A 105 1.80 6.88 -15.27
N ALA A 106 2.11 7.98 -14.58
CA ALA A 106 3.38 8.69 -14.77
C ALA A 106 4.59 7.86 -14.32
N TRP A 107 4.41 6.95 -13.36
CA TRP A 107 5.44 6.01 -12.94
C TRP A 107 5.53 4.80 -13.88
N ASP A 108 4.41 4.11 -14.12
CA ASP A 108 4.32 2.96 -15.01
C ASP A 108 2.90 2.87 -15.62
N PRO A 109 2.77 3.07 -16.95
CA PRO A 109 1.46 2.99 -17.63
C PRO A 109 0.91 1.57 -17.76
N GLU A 110 1.73 0.52 -17.56
CA GLU A 110 1.28 -0.88 -17.63
C GLU A 110 0.83 -1.42 -16.27
N ALA A 111 1.14 -0.72 -15.18
CA ALA A 111 0.74 -1.12 -13.83
C ALA A 111 -0.78 -1.01 -13.65
N ARG A 112 -1.37 -2.03 -13.02
CA ARG A 112 -2.80 -2.04 -12.73
C ARG A 112 -3.05 -1.43 -11.34
N PRO A 113 -3.97 -0.46 -11.21
CA PRO A 113 -4.29 0.13 -9.92
C PRO A 113 -5.14 -0.83 -9.06
N VAL A 114 -4.74 -1.04 -7.81
CA VAL A 114 -5.58 -1.69 -6.79
C VAL A 114 -5.92 -0.68 -5.70
N PRO A 115 -7.17 -0.18 -5.64
CA PRO A 115 -7.59 0.76 -4.61
C PRO A 115 -7.70 0.07 -3.24
N VAL A 116 -7.03 0.63 -2.24
CA VAL A 116 -7.02 0.14 -0.86
C VAL A 116 -7.05 1.30 0.12
N ALA A 117 -7.54 1.06 1.34
CA ALA A 117 -7.38 2.02 2.42
C ALA A 117 -5.89 2.14 2.80
N THR A 118 -5.43 3.34 3.18
CA THR A 118 -4.04 3.56 3.63
C THR A 118 -3.63 2.59 4.74
N ALA A 119 -4.49 2.34 5.72
CA ALA A 119 -4.21 1.39 6.80
C ALA A 119 -3.91 -0.03 6.28
N LEU A 120 -4.63 -0.48 5.24
CA LEU A 120 -4.39 -1.78 4.62
C LEU A 120 -3.07 -1.79 3.84
N ALA A 121 -2.77 -0.73 3.08
CA ALA A 121 -1.49 -0.61 2.39
C ALA A 121 -0.30 -0.63 3.37
N ALA A 122 -0.41 0.11 4.48
CA ALA A 122 0.59 0.10 5.54
C ALA A 122 0.72 -1.29 6.18
N ALA A 123 -0.39 -1.97 6.46
CA ALA A 123 -0.37 -3.34 6.98
C ALA A 123 0.27 -4.32 5.99
N THR A 124 0.06 -4.17 4.69
CA THR A 124 0.75 -4.95 3.65
C THR A 124 2.25 -4.67 3.68
N ALA A 125 2.67 -3.40 3.74
CA ALA A 125 4.10 -3.05 3.81
C ALA A 125 4.78 -3.71 5.03
N VAL A 126 4.15 -3.66 6.20
CA VAL A 126 4.66 -4.32 7.42
C VAL A 126 4.73 -5.84 7.26
N GLN A 127 3.70 -6.48 6.69
CA GLN A 127 3.67 -7.93 6.46
C GLN A 127 4.77 -8.40 5.49
N GLU A 128 5.03 -7.62 4.45
CA GLU A 128 6.10 -7.86 3.47
C GLU A 128 7.51 -7.50 4.00
N GLY A 129 7.61 -7.02 5.25
CA GLY A 129 8.87 -6.60 5.86
C GLY A 129 9.45 -5.33 5.24
N ALA A 130 8.65 -4.55 4.52
CA ALA A 130 9.06 -3.26 3.97
C ALA A 130 9.25 -2.24 5.10
N ALA A 131 10.30 -1.44 4.98
CA ALA A 131 10.63 -0.39 5.94
C ALA A 131 9.72 0.85 5.79
N ALA A 132 9.08 1.01 4.62
CA ALA A 132 8.34 2.20 4.26
C ALA A 132 7.17 1.90 3.32
N LEU A 133 6.19 2.80 3.33
CA LEU A 133 5.23 3.03 2.27
C LEU A 133 5.60 4.33 1.56
N VAL A 134 5.89 4.27 0.27
CA VAL A 134 6.23 5.42 -0.56
C VAL A 134 5.01 5.82 -1.38
N VAL A 135 4.63 7.09 -1.32
CA VAL A 135 3.49 7.68 -2.01
C VAL A 135 3.98 8.59 -3.12
N ASP A 136 3.48 8.38 -4.34
CA ASP A 136 3.70 9.24 -5.52
C ASP A 136 5.17 9.48 -5.87
N ILE A 137 5.96 8.39 -6.00
CA ILE A 137 7.39 8.50 -6.35
C ILE A 137 7.68 9.26 -7.66
N ALA A 138 6.77 9.19 -8.63
CA ALA A 138 6.84 9.92 -9.90
C ALA A 138 6.02 11.22 -9.89
N GLY A 139 5.36 11.54 -8.77
CA GLY A 139 4.60 12.76 -8.59
C GLY A 139 5.49 13.95 -8.19
N PRO A 140 4.93 15.17 -8.17
CA PRO A 140 5.69 16.37 -7.88
C PRO A 140 6.21 16.44 -6.43
N SER A 141 5.53 15.73 -5.51
CA SER A 141 5.80 15.77 -4.08
C SER A 141 5.75 14.37 -3.46
N PRO A 142 6.81 13.54 -3.64
CA PRO A 142 6.86 12.22 -3.01
C PRO A 142 6.77 12.32 -1.49
N PHE A 143 6.06 11.38 -0.88
CA PHE A 143 5.92 11.29 0.57
C PHE A 143 6.25 9.89 1.05
N VAL A 144 6.91 9.79 2.21
CA VAL A 144 7.33 8.52 2.80
C VAL A 144 6.70 8.39 4.18
N LEU A 145 6.00 7.28 4.39
CA LEU A 145 5.51 6.82 5.68
C LEU A 145 6.38 5.65 6.14
N GLU A 146 7.09 5.81 7.26
CA GLU A 146 8.04 4.82 7.77
C GLU A 146 8.04 4.73 9.30
N GLY A 147 8.75 3.74 9.84
CA GLY A 147 8.98 3.59 11.29
C GLY A 147 7.70 3.36 12.10
N ASP A 148 7.64 4.00 13.27
CA ASP A 148 6.51 3.86 14.21
C ASP A 148 5.19 4.31 13.59
N ASP A 149 5.21 5.34 12.75
CA ASP A 149 3.99 5.88 12.14
C ASP A 149 3.42 4.90 11.12
N LEU A 150 4.28 4.23 10.33
CA LEU A 150 3.86 3.15 9.45
C LEU A 150 3.15 2.04 10.26
N THR A 151 3.75 1.66 11.39
CA THR A 151 3.20 0.61 12.27
C THR A 151 1.88 1.03 12.91
N ARG A 152 1.76 2.29 13.36
CA ARG A 152 0.52 2.84 13.92
C ARG A 152 -0.61 2.88 12.88
N ILE A 153 -0.32 3.37 11.68
CA ILE A 153 -1.30 3.41 10.59
C ILE A 153 -1.71 1.99 10.18
N ALA A 154 -0.77 1.05 10.10
CA ALA A 154 -1.04 -0.36 9.87
C ALA A 154 -1.98 -0.97 10.93
N ALA A 155 -1.80 -0.56 12.19
CA ALA A 155 -2.66 -0.96 13.31
C ALA A 155 -3.98 -0.15 13.40
N GLY A 156 -4.28 0.71 12.42
CA GLY A 156 -5.53 1.47 12.33
C GLY A 156 -5.59 2.72 13.22
N TRP A 157 -4.49 3.14 13.83
CA TRP A 157 -4.44 4.40 14.56
C TRP A 157 -4.60 5.58 13.60
N GLN A 158 -5.27 6.62 14.08
CA GLN A 158 -5.57 7.84 13.33
C GLN A 158 -4.81 9.02 13.94
N PRO A 159 -4.01 9.76 13.16
CA PRO A 159 -3.45 11.01 13.60
C PRO A 159 -4.58 12.02 13.83
N VAL A 160 -4.58 12.69 14.98
CA VAL A 160 -5.58 13.70 15.34
C VAL A 160 -4.90 14.99 15.77
N ARG A 161 -5.52 16.11 15.42
CA ARG A 161 -5.07 17.42 15.89
C ARG A 161 -5.80 17.77 17.17
N LEU A 162 -5.04 18.06 18.23
CA LEU A 162 -5.54 18.43 19.54
C LEU A 162 -5.93 19.92 19.60
N GLU A 163 -6.69 20.31 20.62
CA GLU A 163 -7.19 21.68 20.78
C GLU A 163 -6.07 22.72 20.91
N ASP A 164 -4.95 22.35 21.53
CA ASP A 164 -3.75 23.17 21.65
C ASP A 164 -2.94 23.29 20.34
N GLY A 165 -3.42 22.65 19.27
CA GLY A 165 -2.81 22.66 17.94
C GLY A 165 -1.72 21.62 17.73
N THR A 166 -1.37 20.84 18.75
CA THR A 166 -0.43 19.72 18.65
C THR A 166 -1.08 18.50 18.00
N TRP A 167 -0.27 17.47 17.73
CA TRP A 167 -0.71 16.22 17.12
C TRP A 167 -0.65 15.07 18.12
N GLY A 168 -1.67 14.23 18.09
CA GLY A 168 -1.75 13.00 18.86
C GLY A 168 -2.26 11.85 17.99
N TRP A 169 -2.48 10.70 18.63
CA TRP A 169 -3.00 9.50 17.99
C TRP A 169 -4.30 9.06 18.66
N LEU A 170 -5.29 8.72 17.86
CA LEU A 170 -6.55 8.11 18.27
C LEU A 170 -6.60 6.68 17.73
N GLY A 171 -6.74 5.68 18.59
CA GLY A 171 -6.79 4.29 18.14
C GLY A 171 -7.15 3.36 19.28
N ALA A 172 -7.36 2.08 18.94
CA ALA A 172 -7.67 1.06 19.92
C ALA A 172 -6.46 0.84 20.83
N GLN A 173 -6.61 1.09 22.14
CA GLN A 173 -5.72 0.45 23.11
C GLN A 173 -5.87 -1.06 22.92
N SER A 174 -4.79 -1.73 22.51
CA SER A 174 -4.72 -3.18 22.64
C SER A 174 -4.68 -3.49 24.13
N GLU A 175 -5.81 -3.94 24.67
CA GLU A 175 -5.89 -4.51 26.01
C GLU A 175 -5.26 -5.90 25.97
N GLU A 176 -3.93 -5.97 25.92
CA GLU A 176 -3.21 -7.22 26.13
C GLU A 176 -1.91 -6.94 26.87
N ALA A 177 -2.03 -6.88 28.20
CA ALA A 177 -0.93 -6.96 29.13
C ALA A 177 -1.07 -8.27 29.93
N PRO A 178 -0.06 -9.15 29.94
CA PRO A 178 0.27 -9.91 31.13
C PRO A 178 1.10 -9.07 32.11
#